data_AF-A0A951I0Q6-F1
#
_entry.id   AF-A0A951I0Q6-F1
#
_cell.length_a   1.000
_cell.length_b   1.000
_cell.length_c   1.000
_cell.angle_alpha   90.00
_cell.angle_beta   90.00
_cell.angle_gamma   90.00
#
_symmetry.space_group_name_H-M   'P 1'
#
loop_
_entity.id
_entity.type
_entity.pdbx_description
1 polymer ?
#
loop_
_entity_poly.entity_id
_entity_poly.type
_entity_poly.pdbx_seq_one_letter_code
_entity_poly.pdbx_strand_id
1 'polypeptide(L)'
;MRRIAVALSLLICIASGIAQENKKGSTGQTRPDLSGTWLVNERESSKPGMFGAMQSNQKSSGDTKYLIEHHDPEIKVTMQFCHAQECVTLDEKRFYTDERGEQNVDRTGRSVNSITRWDGKKIVTKFPGKSANYDGFMKWELSKDGKKLTRTITGPNIPSAGGGDTSLRNFLTNSRTVLVRS
;
A
#
# COMPACT_ATOMS: atom_id res chain seq x y z
N MET A 1 18.26 -57.13 -62.90
CA MET A 1 17.97 -55.80 -62.30
C MET A 1 17.45 -56.00 -60.89
N ARG A 2 18.16 -55.40 -59.92
CA ARG A 2 17.89 -55.20 -58.46
C ARG A 2 17.47 -56.40 -57.59
N ARG A 3 18.43 -56.85 -56.77
CA ARG A 3 18.26 -57.51 -55.47
C ARG A 3 18.87 -56.62 -54.39
N ILE A 4 18.49 -56.92 -53.14
CA ILE A 4 19.07 -56.53 -51.84
C ILE A 4 18.23 -55.49 -51.07
N ALA A 5 17.43 -56.03 -50.16
CA ALA A 5 17.00 -55.39 -48.93
C ALA A 5 18.14 -55.46 -47.90
N VAL A 6 18.37 -54.38 -47.15
CA VAL A 6 19.00 -54.42 -45.82
C VAL A 6 18.27 -53.42 -44.94
N ALA A 7 17.69 -53.93 -43.87
CA ALA A 7 17.19 -53.20 -42.71
C ALA A 7 18.31 -53.07 -41.68
N LEU A 8 18.40 -51.92 -40.99
CA LEU A 8 19.06 -51.73 -39.68
C LEU A 8 18.73 -50.30 -39.20
N SER A 9 17.75 -50.09 -38.33
CA SER A 9 17.78 -50.18 -36.85
C SER A 9 18.26 -48.90 -36.13
N LEU A 10 17.34 -48.37 -35.33
CA LEU A 10 17.48 -47.61 -34.06
C LEU A 10 18.33 -46.34 -34.03
N LEU A 11 17.71 -45.22 -33.64
CA LEU A 11 17.94 -44.71 -32.28
C LEU A 11 16.73 -43.89 -31.78
N ILE A 12 16.25 -44.31 -30.61
CA ILE A 12 15.23 -43.65 -29.78
C ILE A 12 15.93 -42.55 -28.99
N CYS A 13 15.45 -41.32 -29.05
CA CYS A 13 15.71 -40.32 -28.02
C CYS A 13 14.38 -39.78 -27.49
N ILE A 14 13.83 -40.53 -26.54
CA ILE A 14 12.92 -39.99 -25.52
C ILE A 14 13.79 -39.08 -24.64
N ALA A 15 13.64 -37.78 -24.79
CA ALA A 15 14.10 -36.82 -23.79
C ALA A 15 12.87 -36.08 -23.28
N SER A 16 12.26 -36.67 -22.26
CA SER A 16 11.27 -36.05 -21.38
C SER A 16 11.91 -34.85 -20.67
N GLY A 17 11.90 -33.70 -21.32
CA GLY A 17 12.21 -32.42 -20.72
C GLY A 17 10.97 -31.81 -20.10
N ILE A 18 10.43 -32.43 -19.05
CA ILE A 18 9.52 -31.73 -18.13
C ILE A 18 10.40 -30.70 -17.41
N ALA A 19 10.51 -29.51 -17.99
CA ALA A 19 10.95 -28.35 -17.23
C ALA A 19 9.83 -27.99 -16.25
N GLN A 20 9.80 -28.70 -15.11
CA GLN A 20 9.23 -28.19 -13.88
C GLN A 20 10.07 -26.98 -13.45
N GLU A 21 9.84 -25.84 -14.10
CA GLU A 21 10.17 -24.58 -13.46
C GLU A 21 9.14 -24.41 -12.35
N ASN A 22 9.61 -24.65 -11.11
CA ASN A 22 8.92 -24.39 -9.87
C ASN A 22 8.46 -22.92 -9.81
N LYS A 23 7.37 -22.57 -10.50
CA LYS A 23 6.48 -21.52 -10.03
C LYS A 23 5.80 -22.09 -8.80
N LYS A 24 6.48 -21.92 -7.67
CA LYS A 24 5.89 -21.95 -6.33
C LYS A 24 4.49 -21.36 -6.46
N GLY A 25 3.49 -22.20 -6.29
CA GLY A 25 2.10 -21.79 -6.28
C GLY A 25 1.91 -20.70 -5.23
N SER A 26 1.94 -19.44 -5.66
CA SER A 26 0.99 -18.49 -5.13
C SER A 26 -0.35 -19.05 -5.55
N THR A 27 -1.04 -19.72 -4.62
CA THR A 27 -2.50 -19.79 -4.69
C THR A 27 -2.97 -18.41 -5.13
N GLY A 28 -3.67 -18.33 -6.26
CA GLY A 28 -4.03 -17.10 -6.97
C GLY A 28 -4.99 -16.26 -6.14
N GLN A 29 -4.47 -15.73 -5.04
CA GLN A 29 -5.20 -14.92 -4.10
C GLN A 29 -5.30 -13.56 -4.74
N THR A 30 -6.43 -13.32 -5.42
CA THR A 30 -6.71 -12.05 -6.08
C THR A 30 -6.42 -10.91 -5.12
N ARG A 31 -5.47 -10.05 -5.52
CA ARG A 31 -5.12 -8.84 -4.79
C ARG A 31 -6.36 -7.95 -4.70
N PRO A 32 -6.74 -7.46 -3.51
CA PRO A 32 -7.94 -6.66 -3.36
C PRO A 32 -7.77 -5.31 -4.06
N ASP A 33 -8.79 -4.91 -4.80
CA ASP A 33 -8.90 -3.53 -5.28
C ASP A 33 -9.29 -2.62 -4.10
N LEU A 34 -8.50 -1.57 -3.90
CA LEU A 34 -8.72 -0.59 -2.81
C LEU A 34 -9.54 0.61 -3.28
N SER A 35 -9.90 0.66 -4.56
CA SER A 35 -10.59 1.78 -5.17
C SER A 35 -11.91 2.10 -4.48
N GLY A 36 -12.19 3.40 -4.40
CA GLY A 36 -13.45 3.94 -3.91
C GLY A 36 -13.29 5.17 -3.03
N THR A 37 -14.44 5.61 -2.53
CA THR A 37 -14.57 6.71 -1.57
C THR A 37 -14.72 6.13 -0.17
N TRP A 38 -13.91 6.64 0.75
CA TRP A 38 -13.71 6.09 2.08
C TRP A 38 -13.84 7.19 3.13
N LEU A 39 -14.76 7.04 4.09
CA LEU A 39 -14.95 7.97 5.20
C LEU A 39 -14.16 7.51 6.42
N VAL A 40 -13.54 8.44 7.14
CA VAL A 40 -12.89 8.11 8.42
C VAL A 40 -13.93 7.74 9.47
N ASN A 41 -13.84 6.53 10.02
CA ASN A 41 -14.58 6.14 11.21
C ASN A 41 -13.77 6.59 12.44
N GLU A 42 -14.13 7.75 12.99
CA GLU A 42 -13.42 8.34 14.13
C GLU A 42 -13.53 7.51 15.40
N ARG A 43 -14.68 6.83 15.61
CA ARG A 43 -14.93 6.00 16.80
C ARG A 43 -14.03 4.77 16.86
N GLU A 44 -13.66 4.21 15.71
CA GLU A 44 -12.78 3.03 15.62
C GLU A 44 -11.30 3.38 15.38
N SER A 45 -10.99 4.65 15.12
CA SER A 45 -9.63 5.12 14.82
C SER A 45 -8.88 5.48 16.11
N SER A 46 -7.59 5.11 16.18
CA SER A 46 -6.75 5.36 17.36
C SER A 46 -6.43 6.84 17.60
N LYS A 47 -6.58 7.68 16.58
CA LYS A 47 -6.51 9.13 16.66
C LYS A 47 -7.70 9.69 15.86
N PRO A 48 -8.40 10.71 16.38
CA PRO A 48 -9.36 11.44 15.55
C PRO A 48 -8.64 11.96 14.29
N GLY A 49 -9.39 12.19 13.20
CA GLY A 49 -8.82 12.76 11.97
C GLY A 49 -8.06 14.07 12.24
N MET A 50 -7.38 14.61 11.23
CA MET A 50 -6.59 15.86 11.36
C MET A 50 -7.35 16.99 12.10
N PHE A 51 -8.68 17.02 11.96
CA PHE A 51 -9.57 18.01 12.57
C PHE A 51 -10.36 17.54 13.79
N GLY A 52 -10.34 16.26 14.17
CA GLY A 52 -11.17 15.82 15.30
C GLY A 52 -10.65 16.28 16.67
N ALA A 53 -9.44 16.87 16.75
CA ALA A 53 -9.00 17.66 17.91
C ALA A 53 -9.56 19.10 17.92
N MET A 54 -9.80 19.68 16.73
CA MET A 54 -10.47 20.98 16.57
C MET A 54 -11.97 20.91 16.88
N GLN A 55 -12.56 19.71 16.80
CA GLN A 55 -13.96 19.46 17.16
C GLN A 55 -14.24 19.51 18.68
N SER A 56 -13.21 19.66 19.53
CA SER A 56 -13.38 19.56 20.98
C SER A 56 -14.14 20.73 21.63
N ASN A 57 -14.24 21.90 20.99
CA ASN A 57 -14.99 23.06 21.53
C ASN A 57 -15.94 23.73 20.53
N GLN A 58 -15.89 23.36 19.26
CA GLN A 58 -16.82 23.88 18.25
C GLN A 58 -17.10 22.73 17.29
N LYS A 59 -18.39 22.40 17.13
CA LYS A 59 -18.91 21.27 16.35
C LYS A 59 -18.61 21.49 14.86
N SER A 60 -17.35 21.44 14.43
CA SER A 60 -16.99 21.54 13.03
C SER A 60 -17.48 20.26 12.36
N SER A 61 -18.64 20.33 11.72
CA SER A 61 -19.39 19.23 11.11
C SER A 61 -18.75 18.72 9.81
N GLY A 62 -17.41 18.69 9.75
CA GLY A 62 -16.69 18.30 8.57
C GLY A 62 -16.22 16.85 8.64
N ASP A 63 -16.36 16.14 7.52
CA ASP A 63 -15.91 14.75 7.35
C ASP A 63 -14.55 14.71 6.65
N THR A 64 -13.68 13.80 7.07
CA THR A 64 -12.47 13.47 6.31
C THR A 64 -12.75 12.30 5.37
N LYS A 65 -12.50 12.50 4.08
CA LYS A 65 -12.67 11.48 3.03
C LYS A 65 -11.33 11.10 2.41
N TYR A 66 -11.24 9.86 1.96
CA TYR A 66 -10.15 9.35 1.13
C TYR A 66 -10.76 8.88 -0.19
N LEU A 67 -10.30 9.45 -1.30
CA LEU A 67 -10.56 8.93 -2.63
C LEU A 67 -9.32 8.13 -3.06
N ILE A 68 -9.53 6.84 -3.30
CA ILE A 68 -8.47 5.93 -3.74
C ILE A 68 -8.79 5.47 -5.15
N GLU A 69 -7.84 5.68 -6.07
CA GLU A 69 -7.83 5.12 -7.42
C GLU A 69 -6.70 4.09 -7.46
N HIS A 70 -7.04 2.83 -7.74
CA HIS A 70 -6.08 1.72 -7.71
C HIS A 70 -6.11 0.96 -9.03
N HIS A 71 -5.03 1.13 -9.79
CA HIS A 71 -4.78 0.45 -11.05
C HIS A 71 -3.37 -0.14 -11.00
N ASP A 72 -3.26 -1.38 -10.51
CA ASP A 72 -1.97 -2.04 -10.27
C ASP A 72 -1.03 -1.88 -11.50
N PRO A 73 0.19 -1.35 -11.31
CA PRO A 73 0.86 -1.14 -10.02
C PRO A 73 0.59 0.22 -9.35
N GLU A 74 -0.11 1.16 -9.97
CA GLU A 74 -0.30 2.51 -9.43
C GLU A 74 -1.47 2.62 -8.45
N ILE A 75 -1.24 3.32 -7.34
CA ILE A 75 -2.25 3.70 -6.36
C ILE A 75 -2.17 5.20 -6.14
N LYS A 76 -3.25 5.91 -6.42
CA LYS A 76 -3.43 7.33 -6.07
C LYS A 76 -4.34 7.44 -4.86
N VAL A 77 -3.89 8.19 -3.85
CA VAL A 77 -4.65 8.45 -2.62
C VAL A 77 -4.82 9.96 -2.47
N THR A 78 -6.05 10.42 -2.52
CA THR A 78 -6.42 11.82 -2.29
C THR A 78 -7.17 11.94 -0.97
N MET A 79 -6.68 12.75 -0.05
CA MET A 79 -7.34 13.04 1.22
C MET A 79 -8.08 14.38 1.11
N GLN A 80 -9.34 14.40 1.49
CA GLN A 80 -10.19 15.59 1.43
C GLN A 80 -10.81 15.89 2.80
N PHE A 81 -10.98 17.17 3.10
CA PHE A 81 -11.87 17.63 4.16
C PHE A 81 -13.14 18.17 3.52
N CYS A 82 -14.29 17.67 3.93
CA CYS A 82 -15.58 18.09 3.40
C CYS A 82 -16.40 18.74 4.49
N HIS A 83 -16.90 19.95 4.26
CA HIS A 83 -17.88 20.60 5.11
C HIS A 83 -19.17 20.77 4.30
N ALA A 84 -20.25 20.12 4.75
CA ALA A 84 -21.47 19.96 3.95
C ALA A 84 -21.16 19.36 2.56
N GLN A 85 -21.41 20.10 1.48
CA GLN A 85 -21.23 19.63 0.09
C GLN A 85 -19.88 20.05 -0.51
N GLU A 86 -19.13 20.91 0.17
CA GLU A 86 -17.85 21.43 -0.33
C GLU A 86 -16.69 20.62 0.24
N CYS A 87 -15.77 20.20 -0.63
CA CYS A 87 -14.58 19.44 -0.25
C CYS A 87 -13.32 20.17 -0.70
N VAL A 88 -12.32 20.24 0.17
CA VAL A 88 -10.98 20.73 -0.15
C VAL A 88 -9.98 19.58 -0.08
N THR A 89 -9.12 19.47 -1.09
CA THR A 89 -8.02 18.50 -1.10
C THR A 89 -6.95 18.96 -0.11
N LEU A 90 -6.64 18.07 0.84
CA LEU A 90 -5.62 18.32 1.87
C LEU A 90 -4.26 17.73 1.49
N ASP A 91 -4.27 16.59 0.80
CA ASP A 91 -3.07 15.79 0.50
C ASP A 91 -3.37 14.89 -0.71
N GLU A 92 -2.38 14.69 -1.57
CA GLU A 92 -2.43 13.75 -2.70
C GLU A 92 -1.10 12.98 -2.73
N LYS A 93 -1.18 11.65 -2.79
CA LYS A 93 -0.01 10.76 -2.83
C LYS A 93 -0.16 9.68 -3.88
N ARG A 94 0.97 9.29 -4.48
CA ARG A 94 1.07 8.17 -5.43
C ARG A 94 2.03 7.12 -4.90
N PHE A 95 1.66 5.86 -5.05
CA PHE A 95 2.44 4.70 -4.65
C PHE A 95 2.47 3.68 -5.77
N TYR A 96 3.55 2.91 -5.87
CA TYR A 96 3.69 1.87 -6.89
C TYR A 96 3.96 0.50 -6.25
N THR A 97 3.09 -0.49 -6.48
CA THR A 97 3.14 -1.82 -5.84
C THR A 97 4.17 -2.78 -6.43
N ASP A 98 4.92 -2.34 -7.43
CA ASP A 98 5.96 -3.10 -8.13
C ASP A 98 7.39 -2.80 -7.64
N GLU A 99 7.50 -2.21 -6.45
CA GLU A 99 8.78 -1.97 -5.75
C GLU A 99 9.74 -1.00 -6.46
N ARG A 100 9.31 -0.28 -7.50
CA ARG A 100 10.15 0.71 -8.21
C ARG A 100 10.55 1.92 -7.35
N GLY A 101 9.82 2.15 -6.26
CA GLY A 101 9.97 3.32 -5.40
C GLY A 101 9.17 4.53 -5.89
N GLU A 102 8.85 5.41 -4.95
CA GLU A 102 8.13 6.64 -5.20
C GLU A 102 8.66 7.80 -4.35
N GLN A 103 8.39 9.02 -4.79
CA GLN A 103 8.67 10.24 -4.05
C GLN A 103 7.38 11.04 -3.90
N ASN A 104 6.99 11.26 -2.65
CA ASN A 104 5.82 12.08 -2.29
C ASN A 104 6.27 13.29 -1.48
N VAL A 105 5.38 14.26 -1.32
CA VAL A 105 5.64 15.43 -0.49
C VAL A 105 4.88 15.30 0.84
N ASP A 106 5.52 15.66 1.94
CA ASP A 106 4.87 15.74 3.25
C ASP A 106 4.05 17.03 3.39
N ARG A 107 3.30 17.14 4.50
CA ARG A 107 2.47 18.34 4.75
C ARG A 107 3.28 19.62 4.96
N THR A 108 4.60 19.52 5.14
CA THR A 108 5.52 20.65 5.27
C THR A 108 6.23 20.98 3.97
N GLY A 109 5.88 20.32 2.86
CA GLY A 109 6.52 20.52 1.56
C GLY A 109 7.83 19.74 1.38
N ARG A 110 8.21 18.87 2.32
CA ARG A 110 9.44 18.07 2.21
C ARG A 110 9.20 16.80 1.41
N SER A 111 10.14 16.53 0.52
CA SER A 111 10.17 15.28 -0.24
C SER A 111 10.44 14.08 0.68
N VAL A 112 9.68 13.01 0.50
CA VAL A 112 9.76 11.74 1.23
C VAL A 112 9.77 10.61 0.23
N ASN A 113 10.86 9.84 0.22
CA ASN A 113 10.97 8.63 -0.59
C ASN A 113 10.34 7.44 0.12
N SER A 114 9.71 6.54 -0.63
CA SER A 114 9.18 5.29 -0.13
C SER A 114 9.21 4.19 -1.19
N ILE A 115 9.00 2.94 -0.75
CA ILE A 115 8.87 1.77 -1.62
C ILE A 115 7.62 1.02 -1.22
N THR A 116 6.71 0.82 -2.18
CA THR A 116 5.43 0.14 -1.95
C THR A 116 5.42 -1.25 -2.59
N ARG A 117 4.75 -2.20 -1.92
CA ARG A 117 4.61 -3.57 -2.42
C ARG A 117 3.39 -4.28 -1.87
N TRP A 118 3.07 -5.41 -2.50
CA TRP A 118 2.13 -6.39 -1.96
C TRP A 118 2.79 -7.29 -0.90
N ASP A 119 2.09 -7.49 0.21
CA ASP A 119 2.36 -8.51 1.24
C ASP A 119 1.08 -9.35 1.41
N GLY A 120 0.98 -10.42 0.61
CA GLY A 120 -0.23 -11.21 0.47
C GLY A 120 -1.41 -10.37 -0.04
N LYS A 121 -2.42 -10.16 0.82
CA LYS A 121 -3.63 -9.34 0.54
C LYS A 121 -3.50 -7.88 0.97
N LYS A 122 -2.32 -7.46 1.45
CA LYS A 122 -2.09 -6.14 2.03
C LYS A 122 -1.12 -5.36 1.18
N ILE A 123 -1.26 -4.04 1.17
CA ILE A 123 -0.24 -3.14 0.61
C ILE A 123 0.60 -2.62 1.76
N VAL A 124 1.93 -2.72 1.61
CA VAL A 124 2.91 -2.24 2.58
C VAL A 124 3.82 -1.24 1.88
N THR A 125 3.87 -0.03 2.41
CA THR A 125 4.80 1.02 2.02
C THR A 125 5.87 1.15 3.10
N LYS A 126 7.13 1.00 2.70
CA LYS A 126 8.30 1.23 3.53
C LYS A 126 8.83 2.64 3.26
N PHE A 127 9.12 3.38 4.32
CA PHE A 127 9.78 4.68 4.29
C PHE A 127 11.18 4.51 4.87
N PRO A 128 12.22 4.44 4.01
CA PRO A 128 13.58 4.20 4.47
C PRO A 128 14.06 5.30 5.41
N GLY A 129 14.56 4.91 6.58
CA GLY A 129 15.25 5.81 7.49
C GLY A 129 16.75 5.89 7.21
N LYS A 130 17.49 6.65 8.04
CA LYS A 130 18.97 6.66 8.02
C LYS A 130 19.58 5.28 8.34
N SER A 131 18.83 4.40 8.99
CA SER A 131 19.15 3.00 9.22
C SER A 131 17.85 2.19 9.33
N ALA A 132 17.93 0.85 9.26
CA ALA A 132 16.75 -0.02 9.30
C ALA A 132 15.91 0.15 10.59
N ASN A 133 16.54 0.48 11.72
CA ASN A 133 15.84 0.76 12.99
C ASN A 133 15.01 2.06 12.93
N TYR A 134 15.24 2.87 11.91
CA TYR A 134 14.54 4.12 11.63
C TYR A 134 13.65 4.03 10.38
N ASP A 135 13.41 2.83 9.88
CA ASP A 135 12.38 2.63 8.86
C ASP A 135 11.00 2.87 9.48
N GLY A 136 10.13 3.53 8.74
CA GLY A 136 8.71 3.53 9.04
C GLY A 136 7.92 2.73 8.00
N PHE A 137 6.72 2.34 8.38
CA PHE A 137 5.86 1.47 7.59
C PHE A 137 4.44 2.02 7.57
N MET A 138 3.79 1.95 6.42
CA MET A 138 2.36 2.14 6.27
C MET A 138 1.77 0.88 5.65
N LYS A 139 0.68 0.39 6.22
CA LYS A 139 -0.02 -0.80 5.76
C LYS A 139 -1.47 -0.48 5.48
N TRP A 140 -1.97 -0.97 4.34
CA TRP A 140 -3.38 -0.93 3.95
C TRP A 140 -3.94 -2.36 3.91
N GLU A 141 -5.09 -2.55 4.57
CA GLU A 141 -5.74 -3.84 4.68
C GLU A 141 -7.26 -3.69 4.49
N LEU A 142 -7.79 -4.31 3.43
CA LEU A 142 -9.22 -4.38 3.14
C LEU A 142 -9.84 -5.57 3.88
N SER A 143 -10.97 -5.33 4.54
CA SER A 143 -11.77 -6.39 5.16
C SER A 143 -12.29 -7.37 4.11
N LYS A 144 -12.59 -8.61 4.53
CA LYS A 144 -13.08 -9.67 3.62
C LYS A 144 -14.37 -9.28 2.88
N ASP A 145 -15.21 -8.46 3.49
CA ASP A 145 -16.47 -7.97 2.92
C ASP A 145 -16.30 -6.70 2.04
N GLY A 146 -15.08 -6.16 1.92
CA GLY A 146 -14.78 -4.98 1.11
C GLY A 146 -15.31 -3.64 1.68
N LYS A 147 -15.89 -3.64 2.89
CA LYS A 147 -16.56 -2.47 3.48
C LYS A 147 -15.68 -1.62 4.38
N LYS A 148 -14.58 -2.19 4.88
CA LYS A 148 -13.68 -1.54 5.85
C LYS A 148 -12.25 -1.58 5.33
N LEU A 149 -11.62 -0.42 5.24
CA LEU A 149 -10.21 -0.28 4.90
C LEU A 149 -9.45 0.23 6.13
N THR A 150 -8.43 -0.52 6.57
CA THR A 150 -7.60 -0.11 7.71
C THR A 150 -6.25 0.37 7.19
N ARG A 151 -5.87 1.60 7.58
CA ARG A 151 -4.52 2.11 7.42
C ARG A 151 -3.80 2.06 8.76
N THR A 152 -2.66 1.39 8.82
CA THR A 152 -1.77 1.40 9.99
C THR A 152 -0.45 2.04 9.61
N ILE A 153 -0.05 3.07 10.33
CA ILE A 153 1.27 3.69 10.24
C ILE A 153 2.05 3.31 11.50
N THR A 154 3.24 2.77 11.29
CA THR A 154 4.25 2.53 12.32
C THR A 154 5.46 3.38 11.96
N GLY A 155 5.64 4.47 12.69
CA GLY A 155 6.81 5.32 12.60
C GLY A 155 8.07 4.66 13.16
N PRO A 156 9.23 5.29 12.88
CA PRO A 156 10.50 4.81 13.39
C PRO A 156 10.57 4.93 14.91
N ASN A 157 11.22 3.95 15.55
CA ASN A 157 11.44 3.95 17.00
C ASN A 157 12.60 4.90 17.36
N ILE A 158 12.37 6.20 17.17
CA ILE A 158 13.36 7.27 17.47
C ILE A 158 13.14 7.73 18.92
N PRO A 159 14.15 7.66 19.81
CA PRO A 159 14.10 8.30 21.12
C PRO A 159 13.76 9.80 21.00
N SER A 160 12.95 10.35 21.91
CA SER A 160 12.53 11.76 21.86
C SER A 160 13.68 12.77 21.99
N ALA A 161 14.85 12.33 22.45
CA ALA A 161 15.99 13.18 22.75
C ALA A 161 17.11 12.91 21.73
N GLY A 162 17.31 13.85 20.81
CA GLY A 162 18.50 13.90 19.96
C GLY A 162 18.18 14.00 18.48
N GLY A 163 18.25 15.23 17.94
CA GLY A 163 18.69 15.65 16.59
C GLY A 163 18.35 14.82 15.35
N GLY A 164 17.46 13.84 15.43
CA GLY A 164 17.10 12.93 14.36
C GLY A 164 16.13 13.59 13.38
N ASP A 165 16.13 13.06 12.16
CA ASP A 165 15.34 13.56 11.05
C ASP A 165 13.85 13.68 11.41
N THR A 166 13.41 14.90 11.69
CA THR A 166 12.05 15.22 12.11
C THR A 166 11.03 15.04 10.99
N SER A 167 11.49 14.95 9.74
CA SER A 167 10.60 14.81 8.56
C SER A 167 9.82 13.49 8.60
N LEU A 168 10.52 12.36 8.80
CA LEU A 168 9.88 11.04 8.90
C LEU A 168 8.97 10.93 10.11
N ARG A 169 9.32 11.55 11.25
CA ARG A 169 8.45 11.59 12.44
C ARG A 169 7.12 12.30 12.17
N ASN A 170 7.17 13.42 11.44
CA ASN A 170 5.98 14.17 11.06
C ASN A 170 5.15 13.45 9.99
N PHE A 171 5.80 12.72 9.08
CA PHE A 171 5.13 11.91 8.05
C PHE A 171 4.54 10.60 8.61
N LEU A 172 5.19 9.98 9.60
CA LEU A 172 4.90 8.63 10.08
C LEU A 172 4.58 8.62 11.57
N THR A 173 3.61 9.43 11.97
CA THR A 173 3.08 9.33 13.32
C THR A 173 2.31 8.03 13.49
N ASN A 174 2.71 7.22 14.49
CA ASN A 174 2.02 5.98 14.88
C ASN A 174 0.51 6.21 14.94
N SER A 175 -0.21 5.49 14.09
CA SER A 175 -1.65 5.62 13.98
C SER A 175 -2.28 4.40 13.32
N ARG A 176 -3.50 4.09 13.75
CA ARG A 176 -4.44 3.22 13.06
C ARG A 176 -5.67 4.05 12.71
N THR A 177 -5.94 4.17 11.42
CA THR A 177 -7.12 4.83 10.86
C THR A 177 -8.02 3.76 10.25
N VAL A 178 -9.28 3.73 10.69
CA VAL A 178 -10.31 2.89 10.09
C VAL A 178 -11.14 3.74 9.14
N LEU A 179 -11.29 3.26 7.93
CA LEU A 179 -12.11 3.86 6.91
C LEU A 179 -13.28 2.93 6.58
N VAL A 180 -14.46 3.51 6.38
CA VAL A 180 -15.66 2.81 5.92
C VAL A 180 -16.00 3.28 4.53
N ARG A 181 -16.41 2.34 3.66
CA ARG A 181 -16.80 2.68 2.29
C ARG A 181 -18.03 3.59 2.31
N SER A 182 -17.96 4.70 1.58
CA SER A 182 -19.06 5.66 1.42
C SER A 182 -20.07 5.21 0.38
#